data_AF-A0A409XN94-F1
#
_entry.id   AF-A0A409XN94-F1
#
_cell.length_a   1.000
_cell.length_b   1.000
_cell.length_c   1.000
_cell.angle_alpha   90.00
_cell.angle_beta   90.00
_cell.angle_gamma   90.00
#
_symmetry.space_group_name_H-M   'P 1'
#
loop_
_entity.id
_entity.type
_entity.pdbx_description
1 polymer ?
#
loop_
_entity_poly.entity_id
_entity_poly.type
_entity_poly.pdbx_seq_one_letter_code
_entity_poly.pdbx_strand_id
1 'polypeptide(L)'
;MFSFLELKPYIISHGVSKYWQSLLPLAKLHPTRRRLLALYHKIINTPHFEKSLPWSLDNLEPFDRQAYIDSLLSQYPAIPEEFCMWILEWPDRLVIASRWPGIQLSDCGTNDYQRRFGFNWLGYKSNSPQLFAVLYKNKTPHVKYIPALLIWRTESTTDWLIFAEDERDLFGRVYTTDFMDLESSAVIPYGRGPNLVDKSDDDSDDESDGYINVPYADWVSYLEHHWEVTARILRFPEKLKRDGLPAWLVERPVKIEFDTALPNTLPTFSWNLRDTISHLALFS
;
A
#
# COMPACT_ATOMS: atom_id res chain seq x y z
N MET A 1 -30.99 9.08 4.40
CA MET A 1 -31.05 7.69 3.90
C MET A 1 -29.76 7.30 3.21
N PHE A 2 -29.27 8.02 2.19
CA PHE A 2 -28.02 7.65 1.50
C PHE A 2 -26.80 7.58 2.40
N SER A 3 -26.62 8.49 3.36
CA SER A 3 -25.40 8.58 4.20
C SER A 3 -24.95 7.31 4.94
N PHE A 4 -25.83 6.34 5.11
CA PHE A 4 -25.55 5.09 5.84
C PHE A 4 -25.30 3.88 4.93
N LEU A 5 -25.43 4.06 3.61
CA LEU A 5 -25.17 2.96 2.68
C LEU A 5 -23.65 2.74 2.55
N GLU A 6 -23.28 1.47 2.45
CA GLU A 6 -21.95 1.02 2.02
C GLU A 6 -21.68 1.34 0.54
N LEU A 7 -20.45 1.16 0.09
CA LEU A 7 -20.00 1.44 -1.27
C LEU A 7 -20.83 0.72 -2.34
N LYS A 8 -21.13 -0.57 -2.11
CA LYS A 8 -21.79 -1.45 -3.09
C LYS A 8 -23.17 -0.95 -3.53
N PRO A 9 -24.10 -0.55 -2.63
CA PRO A 9 -25.34 0.12 -3.02
C PRO A 9 -25.15 1.32 -3.95
N TYR A 10 -24.14 2.17 -3.74
CA TYR A 10 -23.90 3.31 -4.63
C TYR A 10 -23.45 2.87 -6.02
N ILE A 11 -22.51 1.91 -6.08
CA ILE A 11 -22.06 1.32 -7.34
C ILE A 11 -23.24 0.77 -8.14
N ILE A 12 -24.12 -0.01 -7.48
CA ILE A 12 -25.32 -0.57 -8.12
C ILE A 12 -26.24 0.55 -8.59
N SER A 13 -26.55 1.54 -7.72
CA SER A 13 -27.47 2.63 -8.04
C SER A 13 -27.02 3.46 -9.25
N HIS A 14 -25.70 3.62 -9.44
CA HIS A 14 -25.14 4.30 -10.60
C HIS A 14 -25.46 3.56 -11.91
N GLY A 15 -25.58 2.24 -11.89
CA GLY A 15 -25.93 1.43 -13.07
C GLY A 15 -27.43 1.43 -13.43
N VAL A 16 -28.32 1.89 -12.55
CA VAL A 16 -29.78 1.73 -12.71
C VAL A 16 -30.38 2.80 -13.63
N SER A 17 -30.04 4.09 -13.46
CA SER A 17 -30.58 5.17 -14.30
C SER A 17 -29.76 6.46 -14.24
N LYS A 18 -29.86 7.29 -15.28
CA LYS A 18 -29.28 8.65 -15.30
C LYS A 18 -29.79 9.55 -14.16
N TYR A 19 -31.03 9.34 -13.73
CA TYR A 19 -31.61 10.08 -12.60
C TYR A 19 -30.84 9.79 -11.31
N TRP A 20 -30.60 8.51 -11.00
CA TRP A 20 -29.80 8.10 -9.85
C TRP A 20 -28.37 8.64 -9.89
N GLN A 21 -27.75 8.65 -11.07
CA GLN A 21 -26.42 9.24 -11.28
C GLN A 21 -26.40 10.74 -10.93
N SER A 22 -27.45 11.49 -11.29
CA SER A 22 -27.54 12.92 -10.97
C SER A 22 -27.72 13.21 -9.48
N LEU A 23 -28.23 12.26 -8.69
CA LEU A 23 -28.47 12.42 -7.26
C LEU A 23 -27.23 12.08 -6.40
N LEU A 24 -26.33 11.22 -6.88
CA LEU A 24 -25.15 10.80 -6.12
C LEU A 24 -24.23 11.97 -5.69
N PRO A 25 -23.96 12.99 -6.53
CA PRO A 25 -23.19 14.16 -6.10
C PRO A 25 -23.86 14.96 -4.96
N LEU A 26 -25.19 14.90 -4.87
CA LEU A 26 -25.97 15.59 -3.84
C LEU A 26 -26.07 14.80 -2.54
N ALA A 27 -25.75 13.50 -2.57
CA ALA A 27 -25.76 12.67 -1.38
C ALA A 27 -24.62 13.06 -0.41
N LYS A 28 -24.97 13.16 0.87
CA LYS A 28 -24.00 13.29 1.96
C LYS A 28 -23.30 11.95 2.19
N LEU A 29 -22.28 11.68 1.38
CA LEU A 29 -21.44 10.49 1.44
C LEU A 29 -20.29 10.68 2.43
N HIS A 30 -19.85 9.58 3.04
CA HIS A 30 -18.55 9.56 3.71
C HIS A 30 -17.45 9.96 2.71
N PRO A 31 -16.48 10.83 3.07
CA PRO A 31 -15.45 11.29 2.15
C PRO A 31 -14.68 10.14 1.47
N THR A 32 -14.30 9.11 2.24
CA THR A 32 -13.62 7.91 1.73
C THR A 32 -14.48 7.16 0.72
N ARG A 33 -15.75 6.89 1.04
CA ARG A 33 -16.67 6.20 0.12
C ARG A 33 -16.87 6.99 -1.18
N ARG A 34 -16.92 8.32 -1.09
CA ARG A 34 -16.99 9.18 -2.28
C ARG A 34 -15.74 9.04 -3.15
N ARG A 35 -14.54 9.03 -2.56
CA ARG A 35 -13.29 8.82 -3.31
C ARG A 35 -13.19 7.42 -3.92
N LEU A 36 -13.54 6.38 -3.16
CA LEU A 36 -13.60 5.01 -3.68
C LEU A 36 -14.62 4.88 -4.82
N LEU A 37 -15.81 5.50 -4.71
CA LEU A 37 -16.78 5.51 -5.79
C LEU A 37 -16.26 6.23 -7.04
N ALA A 38 -15.58 7.37 -6.87
CA ALA A 38 -14.94 8.08 -7.96
C ALA A 38 -13.84 7.23 -8.63
N LEU A 39 -13.01 6.55 -7.83
CA LEU A 39 -11.98 5.63 -8.30
C LEU A 39 -12.60 4.43 -9.06
N TYR A 40 -13.69 3.85 -8.54
CA TYR A 40 -14.44 2.81 -9.23
C TYR A 40 -14.88 3.26 -10.62
N HIS A 41 -15.53 4.43 -10.72
CA HIS A 41 -15.96 4.99 -12.01
C HIS A 41 -14.78 5.26 -12.94
N LYS A 42 -13.68 5.75 -12.41
CA LYS A 42 -12.45 5.96 -13.18
C LYS A 42 -11.91 4.65 -13.75
N ILE A 43 -11.88 3.58 -12.96
CA ILE A 43 -11.40 2.27 -13.39
C ILE A 43 -12.27 1.70 -14.52
N ILE A 44 -13.59 1.60 -14.30
CA ILE A 44 -14.49 0.97 -15.29
C ILE A 44 -14.58 1.75 -16.61
N ASN A 45 -14.35 3.07 -16.58
CA ASN A 45 -14.37 3.92 -17.76
C ASN A 45 -12.98 4.05 -18.42
N THR A 46 -11.94 3.43 -17.87
CA THR A 46 -10.61 3.44 -18.48
C THR A 46 -10.59 2.47 -19.65
N PRO A 47 -10.20 2.92 -20.86
CA PRO A 47 -10.03 2.03 -22.00
C PRO A 47 -9.08 0.88 -21.65
N HIS A 48 -9.42 -0.33 -22.09
CA HIS A 48 -8.65 -1.55 -21.87
C HIS A 48 -8.67 -2.11 -20.44
N PHE A 49 -9.44 -1.54 -19.49
CA PHE A 49 -9.67 -2.18 -18.18
C PHE A 49 -10.18 -3.63 -18.34
N GLU A 50 -11.08 -3.86 -19.30
CA GLU A 50 -11.61 -5.19 -19.62
C GLU A 50 -10.53 -6.23 -19.91
N LYS A 51 -9.34 -5.82 -20.39
CA LYS A 51 -8.23 -6.74 -20.63
C LYS A 51 -7.62 -7.28 -19.33
N SER A 52 -7.66 -6.49 -18.25
CA SER A 52 -7.13 -6.88 -16.95
C SER A 52 -8.08 -7.79 -16.15
N LEU A 53 -9.37 -7.77 -16.48
CA LEU A 53 -10.42 -8.45 -15.73
C LEU A 53 -10.31 -9.99 -15.76
N PRO A 54 -10.07 -10.67 -16.91
CA PRO A 54 -9.92 -12.12 -16.94
C PRO A 54 -8.91 -12.64 -15.94
N TRP A 55 -7.72 -12.01 -15.90
CA TRP A 55 -6.70 -12.42 -14.95
C TRP A 55 -7.14 -12.21 -13.50
N SER A 56 -7.73 -11.05 -13.18
CA SER A 56 -8.24 -10.79 -11.83
C SER A 56 -9.22 -11.86 -11.39
N LEU A 57 -10.11 -12.32 -12.30
CA LEU A 57 -11.06 -13.38 -12.01
C LEU A 57 -10.39 -14.75 -11.86
N ASP A 58 -9.39 -15.06 -12.69
CA ASP A 58 -8.69 -16.35 -12.67
C ASP A 58 -7.80 -16.53 -11.42
N ASN A 59 -7.44 -15.44 -10.74
CA ASN A 59 -6.53 -15.43 -9.59
C ASN A 59 -7.21 -15.01 -8.28
N LEU A 60 -8.52 -14.76 -8.33
CA LEU A 60 -9.29 -14.39 -7.16
C LEU A 60 -9.65 -15.65 -6.37
N GLU A 61 -9.18 -15.70 -5.14
CA GLU A 61 -9.53 -16.73 -4.17
C GLU A 61 -10.68 -16.27 -3.27
N PRO A 62 -11.43 -17.22 -2.67
CA PRO A 62 -12.33 -16.91 -1.56
C PRO A 62 -11.60 -16.15 -0.45
N PHE A 63 -12.12 -14.98 -0.08
CA PHE A 63 -11.50 -14.09 0.88
C PHE A 63 -12.50 -13.63 1.94
N ASP A 64 -12.25 -14.00 3.20
CA ASP A 64 -13.05 -13.53 4.33
C ASP A 64 -12.56 -12.15 4.80
N ARG A 65 -13.28 -11.13 4.35
CA ARG A 65 -12.97 -9.72 4.63
C ARG A 65 -13.02 -9.40 6.11
N GLN A 66 -13.97 -9.97 6.85
CA GLN A 66 -14.15 -9.66 8.26
C GLN A 66 -13.08 -10.36 9.09
N ALA A 67 -12.81 -11.64 8.82
CA ALA A 67 -11.73 -12.36 9.48
C ALA A 67 -10.36 -11.70 9.25
N TYR A 68 -10.11 -11.13 8.06
CA TYR A 68 -8.91 -10.35 7.78
C TYR A 68 -8.76 -9.13 8.69
N ILE A 69 -9.82 -8.34 8.83
CA ILE A 69 -9.85 -7.15 9.70
C ILE A 69 -9.73 -7.56 11.18
N ASP A 70 -10.47 -8.58 11.61
CA ASP A 70 -10.42 -9.10 12.99
C ASP A 70 -9.02 -9.62 13.32
N SER A 71 -8.35 -10.28 12.38
CA SER A 71 -6.97 -10.75 12.54
C SER A 71 -5.98 -9.59 12.70
N LEU A 72 -6.16 -8.48 11.99
CA LEU A 72 -5.34 -7.28 12.18
C LEU A 72 -5.62 -6.61 13.53
N LEU A 73 -6.90 -6.48 13.91
CA LEU A 73 -7.31 -5.93 15.20
C LEU A 73 -6.80 -6.76 16.39
N SER A 74 -6.65 -8.07 16.21
CA SER A 74 -6.08 -8.94 17.24
C SER A 74 -4.59 -8.68 17.50
N GLN A 75 -3.89 -8.12 16.51
CA GLN A 75 -2.46 -7.75 16.60
C GLN A 75 -2.25 -6.31 17.04
N TYR A 76 -3.12 -5.39 16.61
CA TYR A 76 -3.03 -3.97 16.97
C TYR A 76 -4.43 -3.34 17.00
N PRO A 77 -4.78 -2.56 18.04
CA PRO A 77 -6.17 -2.18 18.33
C PRO A 77 -6.79 -1.15 17.36
N ALA A 78 -6.00 -0.59 16.44
CA ALA A 78 -6.46 0.43 15.50
C ALA A 78 -6.09 0.09 14.06
N ILE A 79 -6.97 0.42 13.11
CA ILE A 79 -6.75 0.23 11.67
C ILE A 79 -7.12 1.54 10.97
N PRO A 80 -6.32 1.99 9.99
CA PRO A 80 -6.69 3.14 9.16
C PRO A 80 -8.09 2.96 8.53
N GLU A 81 -8.96 3.95 8.73
CA GLU A 81 -10.37 3.89 8.35
C GLU A 81 -10.52 3.62 6.84
N GLU A 82 -9.71 4.27 6.02
CA GLU A 82 -9.73 4.13 4.57
C GLU A 82 -9.36 2.72 4.11
N PHE A 83 -8.38 2.10 4.77
CA PHE A 83 -7.99 0.73 4.49
C PHE A 83 -9.10 -0.25 4.88
N CYS A 84 -9.68 -0.06 6.07
CA CYS A 84 -10.80 -0.87 6.55
C CYS A 84 -12.01 -0.80 5.59
N MET A 85 -12.42 0.41 5.20
CA MET A 85 -13.52 0.59 4.23
C MET A 85 -13.21 -0.06 2.89
N TRP A 86 -11.96 0.01 2.42
CA TRP A 86 -11.57 -0.64 1.18
C TRP A 86 -11.66 -2.17 1.28
N ILE A 87 -11.12 -2.79 2.32
CA ILE A 87 -11.21 -4.26 2.52
C ILE A 87 -12.67 -4.71 2.57
N LEU A 88 -13.50 -4.02 3.35
CA LEU A 88 -14.88 -4.44 3.60
C LEU A 88 -15.80 -4.19 2.40
N GLU A 89 -15.66 -3.05 1.73
CA GLU A 89 -16.67 -2.56 0.78
C GLU A 89 -16.24 -2.59 -0.69
N TRP A 90 -14.93 -2.65 -0.99
CA TRP A 90 -14.45 -2.63 -2.38
C TRP A 90 -14.88 -3.88 -3.15
N PRO A 91 -15.24 -3.78 -4.45
CA PRO A 91 -15.53 -4.96 -5.26
C PRO A 91 -14.25 -5.77 -5.49
N ASP A 92 -14.24 -7.02 -5.05
CA ASP A 92 -13.10 -7.95 -5.19
C ASP A 92 -12.66 -8.16 -6.65
N ARG A 93 -13.61 -8.15 -7.59
CA ARG A 93 -13.35 -8.26 -9.03
C ARG A 93 -12.60 -7.07 -9.63
N LEU A 94 -12.56 -5.91 -8.95
CA LEU A 94 -11.87 -4.71 -9.44
C LEU A 94 -10.51 -4.55 -8.75
N VAL A 95 -9.60 -5.48 -9.04
CA VAL A 95 -8.27 -5.51 -8.46
C VAL A 95 -7.44 -4.33 -8.97
N ILE A 96 -6.83 -3.56 -8.07
CA ILE A 96 -6.04 -2.36 -8.43
C ILE A 96 -4.54 -2.72 -8.48
N ALA A 97 -4.00 -2.86 -9.69
CA ALA A 97 -2.63 -3.29 -9.97
C ALA A 97 -2.21 -4.51 -9.12
N SER A 98 -2.99 -5.58 -9.19
CA SER A 98 -2.78 -6.83 -8.45
C SER A 98 -2.85 -6.70 -6.91
N ARG A 99 -3.29 -5.57 -6.36
CA ARG A 99 -3.49 -5.40 -4.91
C ARG A 99 -4.90 -5.74 -4.51
N TRP A 100 -5.04 -6.95 -3.99
CA TRP A 100 -6.22 -7.40 -3.27
C TRP A 100 -5.79 -8.56 -2.36
N PRO A 101 -6.18 -8.62 -1.07
CA PRO A 101 -5.76 -9.72 -0.21
C PRO A 101 -6.27 -11.10 -0.66
N GLY A 102 -7.37 -11.13 -1.42
CA GLY A 102 -7.88 -12.35 -2.06
C GLY A 102 -7.09 -12.80 -3.29
N ILE A 103 -5.98 -12.14 -3.65
CA ILE A 103 -5.03 -12.63 -4.66
C ILE A 103 -3.83 -13.20 -3.93
N GLN A 104 -3.49 -14.45 -4.22
CA GLN A 104 -2.35 -15.12 -3.59
C GLN A 104 -1.04 -14.34 -3.79
N LEU A 105 -0.10 -14.54 -2.86
CA LEU A 105 1.27 -14.05 -3.00
C LEU A 105 1.94 -14.75 -4.20
N SER A 106 1.80 -14.18 -5.38
CA SER A 106 2.47 -14.61 -6.60
C SER A 106 3.30 -13.45 -7.16
N ASP A 107 4.41 -13.80 -7.80
CA ASP A 107 5.17 -12.83 -8.58
C ASP A 107 4.30 -12.40 -9.77
N CYS A 108 3.96 -11.12 -9.83
CA CYS A 108 3.41 -10.53 -11.03
C CYS A 108 4.54 -10.31 -12.04
N GLY A 109 4.95 -11.41 -12.68
CA GLY A 109 6.09 -11.45 -13.58
C GLY A 109 5.98 -10.57 -14.83
N THR A 110 7.11 -10.39 -15.52
CA THR A 110 7.34 -9.45 -16.63
C THR A 110 6.53 -9.72 -17.90
N ASN A 111 5.97 -10.92 -18.05
CA ASN A 111 5.20 -11.31 -19.25
C ASN A 111 3.74 -10.84 -19.21
N ASP A 112 3.27 -10.36 -18.06
CA ASP A 112 1.93 -9.83 -17.90
C ASP A 112 1.96 -8.31 -17.99
N TYR A 113 2.08 -7.81 -19.22
CA TYR A 113 2.15 -6.39 -19.64
C TYR A 113 0.99 -5.49 -19.15
N GLN A 114 0.17 -5.98 -18.24
CA GLN A 114 -1.02 -5.32 -17.71
C GLN A 114 -0.94 -5.12 -16.20
N ARG A 115 0.18 -5.47 -15.56
CA ARG A 115 0.29 -5.53 -14.10
C ARG A 115 1.51 -4.81 -13.57
N ARG A 116 1.46 -4.50 -12.27
CA ARG A 116 2.63 -4.02 -11.54
C ARG A 116 3.54 -5.20 -11.26
N PHE A 117 4.84 -5.02 -11.50
CA PHE A 117 5.87 -5.99 -11.16
C PHE A 117 6.07 -6.11 -9.64
N GLY A 118 6.27 -7.33 -9.14
CA GLY A 118 6.54 -7.63 -7.74
C GLY A 118 5.45 -8.46 -7.05
N PHE A 119 5.44 -8.38 -5.73
CA PHE A 119 4.72 -9.29 -4.84
C PHE A 119 3.62 -8.57 -4.07
N ASN A 120 2.40 -9.12 -4.16
CA ASN A 120 1.25 -8.70 -3.37
C ASN A 120 1.30 -9.29 -1.95
N TRP A 121 1.88 -8.55 -1.00
CA TRP A 121 2.02 -9.01 0.38
C TRP A 121 0.71 -8.99 1.17
N LEU A 122 -0.31 -8.25 0.70
CA LEU A 122 -1.63 -8.29 1.31
C LEU A 122 -2.26 -9.69 1.26
N GLY A 123 -1.93 -10.48 0.24
CA GLY A 123 -2.38 -11.87 0.08
C GLY A 123 -1.45 -12.90 0.73
N TYR A 124 -0.40 -12.47 1.42
CA TYR A 124 0.42 -13.38 2.20
C TYR A 124 -0.39 -13.89 3.39
N LYS A 125 -0.72 -15.19 3.38
CA LYS A 125 -1.63 -15.80 4.35
C LYS A 125 -2.94 -15.01 4.46
N SER A 126 -3.69 -14.92 3.37
CA SER A 126 -4.91 -14.09 3.24
C SER A 126 -5.94 -14.16 4.38
N ASN A 127 -5.94 -15.17 5.25
CA ASN A 127 -6.84 -15.27 6.41
C ASN A 127 -6.18 -14.90 7.76
N SER A 128 -4.90 -14.58 7.75
CA SER A 128 -4.09 -14.23 8.92
C SER A 128 -2.99 -13.26 8.50
N PRO A 129 -3.35 -12.05 8.03
CA PRO A 129 -2.36 -11.02 7.71
C PRO A 129 -1.48 -10.73 8.92
N GLN A 130 -0.25 -10.32 8.66
CA GLN A 130 0.73 -10.07 9.70
C GLN A 130 1.15 -8.60 9.68
N LEU A 131 1.07 -7.96 10.85
CA LEU A 131 1.70 -6.67 11.08
C LEU A 131 3.19 -6.87 11.33
N PHE A 132 3.98 -5.96 10.78
CA PHE A 132 5.42 -5.88 10.96
C PHE A 132 5.77 -4.56 11.63
N ALA A 133 7.00 -4.44 12.08
CA ALA A 133 7.51 -3.22 12.65
C ALA A 133 8.51 -2.57 11.69
N VAL A 134 8.35 -1.27 11.45
CA VAL A 134 9.23 -0.47 10.60
C VAL A 134 10.02 0.49 11.49
N LEU A 135 11.29 0.72 11.14
CA LEU A 135 12.14 1.63 11.88
C LEU A 135 11.79 3.08 11.55
N TYR A 136 11.36 3.82 12.56
CA TYR A 136 10.99 5.23 12.46
C TYR A 136 12.07 6.12 13.09
N LYS A 137 12.36 7.27 12.46
CA LYS A 137 13.36 8.25 12.92
C LYS A 137 14.73 7.64 13.24
N ASN A 138 15.18 6.68 12.41
CA ASN A 138 16.50 6.08 12.54
C ASN A 138 17.60 7.16 12.59
N LYS A 139 18.69 6.87 13.30
CA LYS A 139 19.83 7.79 13.50
C LYS A 139 19.47 9.09 14.25
N THR A 140 18.31 9.13 14.92
CA THR A 140 17.95 10.22 15.84
C THR A 140 17.75 9.67 17.25
N PRO A 141 17.78 10.52 18.29
CA PRO A 141 17.43 10.12 19.66
C PRO A 141 15.98 9.62 19.82
N HIS A 142 15.13 9.80 18.81
CA HIS A 142 13.72 9.42 18.81
C HIS A 142 13.45 8.15 17.98
N VAL A 143 14.49 7.37 17.69
CA VAL A 143 14.36 6.12 16.95
C VAL A 143 13.43 5.16 17.69
N LYS A 144 12.44 4.62 16.98
CA LYS A 144 11.55 3.58 17.51
C LYS A 144 11.01 2.69 16.40
N TYR A 145 10.48 1.55 16.79
CA TYR A 145 9.72 0.70 15.89
C TYR A 145 8.25 1.08 15.92
N ILE A 146 7.63 1.17 14.74
CA ILE A 146 6.21 1.46 14.61
C ILE A 146 5.49 0.36 13.83
N PRO A 147 4.24 0.01 14.18
CA PRO A 147 3.50 -1.03 13.49
C PRO A 147 3.11 -0.59 12.06
N ALA A 148 3.32 -1.48 11.11
CA ALA A 148 2.99 -1.29 9.71
C ALA A 148 2.60 -2.61 9.03
N LEU A 149 1.73 -2.52 8.04
CA LEU A 149 1.37 -3.63 7.16
C LEU A 149 2.21 -3.55 5.88
N LEU A 150 2.84 -4.67 5.51
CA LEU A 150 3.54 -4.79 4.24
C LEU A 150 2.53 -4.96 3.10
N ILE A 151 2.48 -4.01 2.17
CA ILE A 151 1.49 -3.99 1.08
C ILE A 151 2.04 -4.69 -0.16
N TRP A 152 3.21 -4.24 -0.60
CA TRP A 152 3.81 -4.63 -1.87
C TRP A 152 5.33 -4.62 -1.76
N ARG A 153 5.99 -5.53 -2.48
CA ARG A 153 7.45 -5.57 -2.55
C ARG A 153 7.92 -5.82 -3.97
N THR A 154 8.92 -5.09 -4.40
CA THR A 154 9.64 -5.30 -5.67
C THR A 154 11.09 -5.66 -5.38
N GLU A 155 11.93 -5.64 -6.41
CA GLU A 155 13.40 -5.80 -6.33
C GLU A 155 14.16 -4.54 -5.93
N SER A 156 13.49 -3.41 -5.72
CA SER A 156 14.14 -2.23 -5.14
C SER A 156 13.30 -1.48 -4.12
N THR A 157 11.99 -1.73 -4.07
CA THR A 157 11.08 -0.98 -3.20
C THR A 157 10.14 -1.84 -2.38
N THR A 158 9.76 -1.32 -1.23
CA THR A 158 8.80 -1.92 -0.31
C THR A 158 7.76 -0.89 0.11
N ASP A 159 6.48 -1.21 -0.03
CA ASP A 159 5.35 -0.32 0.32
C ASP A 159 4.76 -0.74 1.67
N TRP A 160 4.63 0.21 2.59
CA TRP A 160 4.17 0.02 3.97
C TRP A 160 2.97 0.89 4.29
N LEU A 161 1.88 0.31 4.82
CA LEU A 161 0.77 1.05 5.42
C LEU A 161 1.01 1.19 6.93
N ILE A 162 0.99 2.41 7.46
CA ILE A 162 1.34 2.66 8.87
C ILE A 162 0.11 2.56 9.77
N PHE A 163 0.25 1.81 10.88
CA PHE A 163 -0.80 1.56 11.88
C PHE A 163 -0.55 2.31 13.19
N ALA A 164 0.54 3.07 13.31
CA ALA A 164 0.94 3.77 14.54
C ALA A 164 0.00 4.93 14.90
N GLU A 165 -1.04 4.66 15.69
CA GLU A 165 -2.05 5.65 16.08
C GLU A 165 -1.48 6.76 16.99
N ASP A 166 -0.44 6.43 17.76
CA ASP A 166 0.32 7.38 18.58
C ASP A 166 1.04 8.43 17.74
N GLU A 167 1.38 8.11 16.49
CA GLU A 167 1.96 9.00 15.50
C GLU A 167 0.89 9.46 14.50
N ARG A 168 0.01 10.37 14.93
CA ARG A 168 -1.15 10.84 14.14
C ARG A 168 -0.80 11.33 12.73
N ASP A 169 0.39 11.91 12.55
CA ASP A 169 0.85 12.38 11.25
C ASP A 169 1.24 11.24 10.30
N LEU A 170 1.42 10.01 10.80
CA LEU A 170 1.80 8.83 10.03
C LEU A 170 0.64 7.85 9.87
N PHE A 171 -0.26 7.78 10.85
CA PHE A 171 -1.36 6.82 10.86
C PHE A 171 -2.17 6.86 9.55
N GLY A 172 -2.28 5.71 8.87
CA GLY A 172 -2.99 5.59 7.60
C GLY A 172 -2.22 6.04 6.36
N ARG A 173 -1.01 6.58 6.50
CA ARG A 173 -0.14 6.90 5.35
C ARG A 173 0.51 5.64 4.79
N VAL A 174 0.84 5.73 3.50
CA VAL A 174 1.61 4.69 2.82
C VAL A 174 3.00 5.23 2.48
N TYR A 175 4.04 4.52 2.89
CA TYR A 175 5.43 4.83 2.60
C TYR A 175 6.02 3.81 1.66
N THR A 176 6.75 4.28 0.65
CA THR A 176 7.59 3.43 -0.18
C THR A 176 9.03 3.62 0.28
N THR A 177 9.69 2.54 0.70
CA THR A 177 11.10 2.54 1.09
C THR A 177 11.92 1.83 0.03
N ASP A 178 13.02 2.45 -0.40
CA ASP A 178 14.03 1.80 -1.25
C ASP A 178 14.97 0.95 -0.38
N PHE A 179 15.47 -0.15 -0.93
CA PHE A 179 16.45 -1.02 -0.27
C PHE A 179 17.77 -1.15 -1.01
N MET A 180 17.88 -0.61 -2.23
CA MET A 180 19.14 -0.54 -2.98
C MET A 180 20.01 0.60 -2.48
N ASP A 181 19.39 1.67 -1.99
CA ASP A 181 20.12 2.74 -1.30
C ASP A 181 20.29 2.34 0.18
N LEU A 182 21.52 1.97 0.57
CA LEU A 182 22.10 1.86 1.94
C LEU A 182 21.13 2.00 3.13
N GLU A 183 21.29 1.16 4.18
CA GLU A 183 20.57 1.04 5.48
C GLU A 183 19.74 2.25 6.03
N SER A 184 20.06 3.48 5.65
CA SER A 184 19.24 4.69 5.79
C SER A 184 17.90 4.73 5.04
N SER A 185 17.65 3.94 3.99
CA SER A 185 16.44 4.12 3.14
C SER A 185 15.23 3.28 3.55
N ALA A 186 15.42 2.28 4.42
CA ALA A 186 14.34 1.56 5.11
C ALA A 186 13.68 2.39 6.23
N VAL A 187 13.94 3.71 6.25
CA VAL A 187 13.58 4.62 7.33
C VAL A 187 12.50 5.55 6.83
N ILE A 188 11.38 5.58 7.54
CA ILE A 188 10.34 6.58 7.31
C ILE A 188 10.89 7.94 7.77
N PRO A 189 11.14 8.90 6.85
CA PRO A 189 11.77 10.16 7.21
C PRO A 189 10.80 11.03 8.01
N TYR A 190 11.36 11.91 8.84
CA TYR A 190 10.60 12.97 9.50
C TYR A 190 9.99 13.89 8.43
N GLY A 191 8.72 14.25 8.58
CA GLY A 191 8.02 15.14 7.66
C GLY A 191 8.80 16.44 7.44
N ARG A 192 8.79 16.93 6.19
CA ARG A 192 9.35 18.25 5.84
C ARG A 192 8.69 19.30 6.75
N GLY A 193 9.44 19.89 7.67
CA GLY A 193 9.03 21.13 8.30
C GLY A 193 8.89 22.20 7.21
N PRO A 194 7.85 23.05 7.23
CA PRO A 194 7.58 24.03 6.16
C PRO A 194 8.61 25.18 6.05
N ASN A 195 9.75 25.14 6.75
CA ASN A 195 10.59 26.31 7.01
C ASN A 195 12.05 26.24 6.49
N LEU A 196 12.38 25.35 5.55
CA LEU A 196 13.67 25.44 4.83
C LEU A 196 13.45 25.91 3.40
N VAL A 197 12.94 27.14 3.27
CA VAL A 197 13.22 27.98 2.11
C VAL A 197 14.44 28.80 2.51
N ASP A 198 15.60 28.15 2.53
CA ASP A 198 16.85 28.90 2.59
C ASP A 198 17.14 29.38 1.17
N LYS A 199 17.24 30.70 1.04
CA LYS A 199 17.51 31.39 -0.22
C LYS A 199 18.97 31.17 -0.58
N SER A 200 19.26 30.15 -1.38
CA SER A 200 20.52 30.09 -2.11
C SER A 200 20.19 30.11 -3.60
N ASP A 201 20.43 31.28 -4.21
CA ASP A 201 20.41 31.52 -5.65
C ASP A 201 21.58 30.76 -6.31
N ASP A 202 21.46 29.44 -6.48
CA ASP A 202 22.42 28.65 -7.24
C ASP A 202 21.69 27.99 -8.43
N ASP A 203 21.89 28.56 -9.61
CA ASP A 203 21.34 28.17 -10.91
C ASP A 203 21.98 26.87 -11.45
N SER A 204 22.16 25.85 -10.59
CA SER A 204 22.52 24.52 -11.06
C SER A 204 21.23 23.80 -11.45
N ASP A 205 21.11 23.48 -12.74
CA ASP A 205 20.14 22.54 -13.34
C ASP A 205 20.33 21.11 -12.79
N ASP A 206 20.29 20.96 -11.47
CA ASP A 206 20.37 19.69 -10.77
C ASP A 206 19.00 19.04 -10.93
N GLU A 207 18.92 18.10 -11.87
CA GLU A 207 17.84 17.15 -12.01
C GLU A 207 17.44 16.71 -10.59
N SER A 208 16.25 17.12 -10.15
CA SER A 208 15.82 16.81 -8.80
C SER A 208 15.85 15.29 -8.64
N ASP A 209 16.85 14.77 -7.95
CA ASP A 209 16.86 13.41 -7.43
C ASP A 209 15.62 13.33 -6.55
N GLY A 210 14.54 12.85 -7.18
CA GLY A 210 13.21 12.87 -6.64
C GLY A 210 13.22 11.97 -5.44
N TYR A 211 13.30 12.56 -4.24
CA TYR A 211 13.22 11.82 -2.99
C TYR A 211 12.03 10.87 -3.04
N ILE A 212 12.33 9.57 -3.18
CA ILE A 212 11.35 8.47 -3.35
C ILE A 212 10.41 8.38 -2.13
N ASN A 213 10.77 9.02 -1.01
CA ASN A 213 10.13 8.86 0.28
C ASN A 213 9.02 9.88 0.59
N VAL A 214 8.37 10.50 -0.41
CA VAL A 214 7.16 11.30 -0.14
C VAL A 214 6.00 10.34 0.12
N PRO A 215 5.47 10.25 1.35
CA PRO A 215 4.37 9.33 1.62
C PRO A 215 3.11 9.73 0.89
N TYR A 216 2.32 8.72 0.52
CA TYR A 216 0.95 8.95 0.15
C TYR A 216 0.17 9.41 1.39
N ALA A 217 -0.64 10.45 1.20
CA ALA A 217 -1.39 11.07 2.29
C ALA A 217 -2.32 10.09 3.03
N ASP A 218 -2.82 9.07 2.31
CA ASP A 218 -3.72 8.04 2.83
C ASP A 218 -3.76 6.83 1.87
N TRP A 219 -4.46 5.78 2.31
CA TRP A 219 -4.66 4.55 1.52
C TRP A 219 -5.33 4.78 0.15
N VAL A 220 -6.34 5.65 0.05
CA VAL A 220 -7.05 5.89 -1.21
C VAL A 220 -6.15 6.64 -2.20
N SER A 221 -5.35 7.59 -1.71
CA SER A 221 -4.35 8.31 -2.51
C SER A 221 -3.32 7.35 -3.11
N TYR A 222 -2.89 6.35 -2.33
CA TYR A 222 -2.01 5.27 -2.80
C TYR A 222 -2.66 4.43 -3.91
N LEU A 223 -3.93 4.03 -3.73
CA LEU A 223 -4.68 3.28 -4.74
C LEU A 223 -4.89 4.09 -6.04
N GLU A 224 -5.27 5.36 -5.91
CA GLU A 224 -5.49 6.28 -7.04
C GLU A 224 -4.21 6.46 -7.87
N HIS A 225 -3.07 6.68 -7.22
CA HIS A 225 -1.78 6.79 -7.88
C HIS A 225 -1.43 5.52 -8.65
N HIS A 226 -1.55 4.36 -8.01
CA HIS A 226 -1.18 3.12 -8.66
C HIS A 226 -2.12 2.70 -9.77
N TRP A 227 -3.41 3.02 -9.65
CA TRP A 227 -4.32 2.88 -10.78
C TRP A 227 -3.86 3.73 -11.98
N GLU A 228 -3.48 4.99 -11.76
CA GLU A 228 -2.99 5.86 -12.83
C GLU A 228 -1.75 5.30 -13.53
N VAL A 229 -0.79 4.78 -12.76
CA VAL A 229 0.40 4.13 -13.31
C VAL A 229 0.01 2.91 -14.15
N THR A 230 -0.85 2.04 -13.63
CA THR A 230 -1.30 0.83 -14.35
C THR A 230 -2.13 1.16 -15.59
N ALA A 231 -3.04 2.13 -15.51
CA ALA A 231 -3.86 2.58 -16.62
C ALA A 231 -3.01 3.09 -17.79
N ARG A 232 -1.87 3.75 -17.51
CA ARG A 232 -0.92 4.16 -18.54
C ARG A 232 -0.24 2.98 -19.22
N ILE A 233 0.16 1.97 -18.44
CA ILE A 233 0.76 0.73 -18.96
C ILE A 233 -0.23 -0.01 -19.88
N LEU A 234 -1.50 -0.09 -19.47
CA LEU A 234 -2.56 -0.73 -20.26
C LEU A 234 -2.80 -0.08 -21.64
N ARG A 235 -2.43 1.18 -21.83
CA ARG A 235 -2.52 1.88 -23.13
C ARG A 235 -1.41 1.49 -24.11
N PHE A 236 -0.25 1.06 -23.62
CA PHE A 236 0.94 0.83 -24.44
C PHE A 236 1.60 -0.52 -24.11
N PRO A 237 0.97 -1.65 -24.47
CA PRO A 237 1.46 -2.98 -24.07
C PRO A 237 2.80 -3.40 -24.71
N GLU A 238 3.26 -2.74 -25.77
CA GLU A 238 4.22 -3.34 -26.72
C GLU A 238 5.72 -3.30 -26.37
N LYS A 239 6.17 -2.82 -25.20
CA LYS A 239 7.63 -2.59 -25.00
C LYS A 239 8.28 -2.97 -23.68
N LEU A 240 7.64 -3.72 -22.79
CA LEU A 240 8.27 -4.12 -21.51
C LEU A 240 8.77 -5.57 -21.55
N LYS A 241 9.74 -5.89 -22.42
CA LYS A 241 10.51 -7.13 -22.27
C LYS A 241 11.54 -6.91 -21.15
N ARG A 242 11.23 -7.35 -19.93
CA ARG A 242 12.24 -7.57 -18.89
C ARG A 242 12.48 -9.06 -18.77
N ASP A 243 13.74 -9.46 -18.76
CA ASP A 243 14.15 -10.84 -18.52
C ASP A 243 13.62 -11.28 -17.14
N GLY A 244 12.95 -12.43 -17.11
CA GLY A 244 12.31 -12.94 -15.89
C GLY A 244 13.34 -13.30 -14.83
N LEU A 245 13.15 -12.83 -13.61
CA LEU A 245 14.02 -13.17 -12.50
C LEU A 245 13.60 -14.45 -11.78
N PRO A 246 14.54 -15.15 -11.11
CA PRO A 246 14.24 -16.38 -10.40
C PRO A 246 13.41 -16.13 -9.12
N ALA A 247 12.37 -16.93 -8.92
CA ALA A 247 11.45 -16.85 -7.78
C ALA A 247 12.08 -17.03 -6.37
N TRP A 248 13.37 -17.38 -6.26
CA TRP A 248 14.04 -17.67 -4.98
C TRP A 248 14.63 -16.43 -4.27
N LEU A 249 14.54 -15.23 -4.86
CA LEU A 249 15.04 -13.99 -4.25
C LEU A 249 14.06 -13.34 -3.23
N VAL A 250 12.91 -13.95 -2.98
CA VAL A 250 11.91 -13.40 -2.04
C VAL A 250 12.20 -13.87 -0.62
N GLU A 251 13.09 -13.16 0.06
CA GLU A 251 13.28 -13.38 1.49
C GLU A 251 12.02 -13.03 2.28
N ARG A 252 11.61 -13.94 3.17
CA ARG A 252 10.44 -13.73 4.03
C ARG A 252 10.73 -12.62 5.04
N PRO A 253 9.81 -11.65 5.23
CA PRO A 253 9.95 -10.66 6.27
C PRO A 253 9.96 -11.35 7.64
N VAL A 254 10.83 -10.86 8.52
CA VAL A 254 11.01 -11.42 9.87
C VAL A 254 9.72 -11.23 10.66
N LYS A 255 9.23 -12.30 11.29
CA LYS A 255 8.08 -12.23 12.18
C LYS A 255 8.44 -11.40 13.40
N ILE A 256 7.68 -10.34 13.66
CA ILE A 256 7.81 -9.52 14.86
C ILE A 256 6.61 -9.79 15.75
N GLU A 257 6.86 -10.14 17.01
CA GLU A 257 5.84 -10.22 18.05
C GLU A 257 5.83 -8.86 18.76
N PHE A 258 4.70 -8.16 18.68
CA PHE A 258 4.50 -6.95 19.47
C PHE A 258 4.26 -7.38 20.91
N ASP A 259 5.29 -7.28 21.75
CA ASP A 259 5.14 -7.51 23.18
C ASP A 259 4.06 -6.57 23.75
N THR A 260 3.29 -7.07 24.71
CA THR A 260 2.32 -6.28 25.51
C THR A 260 3.01 -5.28 26.46
N ALA A 261 4.32 -5.15 26.37
CA ALA A 261 5.14 -4.24 27.18
C ALA A 261 5.09 -2.82 26.62
N LEU A 262 5.13 -1.85 27.55
CA LEU A 262 4.96 -0.41 27.35
C LEU A 262 5.57 0.15 26.05
N PRO A 263 4.94 1.19 25.43
CA PRO A 263 5.34 1.78 24.14
C PRO A 263 6.75 2.39 24.10
N ASN A 264 7.46 2.41 25.23
CA ASN A 264 8.79 3.02 25.39
C ASN A 264 9.89 2.00 25.72
N THR A 265 9.58 0.72 25.87
CA THR A 265 10.60 -0.31 26.02
C THR A 265 10.90 -0.88 24.64
N LEU A 266 12.11 -0.65 24.14
CA LEU A 266 12.68 -1.49 23.09
C LEU A 266 12.48 -2.96 23.53
N PRO A 267 11.98 -3.85 22.64
CA PRO A 267 11.72 -5.22 23.03
C PRO A 267 12.97 -5.83 23.68
N THR A 268 12.83 -6.36 24.90
CA THR A 268 13.93 -6.90 25.71
C THR A 268 14.51 -8.22 25.20
N PHE A 269 14.11 -8.67 24.01
CA PHE A 269 14.81 -9.76 23.33
C PHE A 269 16.24 -9.34 23.01
N SER A 270 17.17 -10.30 23.07
CA SER A 270 18.52 -10.12 22.56
C SER A 270 18.47 -10.01 21.03
N TRP A 271 18.00 -8.87 20.52
CA TRP A 271 18.17 -8.46 19.15
C TRP A 271 19.67 -8.24 18.95
N ASN A 272 20.33 -9.28 18.46
CA ASN A 272 21.67 -9.13 17.97
C ASN A 272 21.53 -8.26 16.71
N LEU A 273 21.82 -6.96 16.83
CA LEU A 273 21.86 -6.03 15.70
C LEU A 273 22.73 -6.59 14.56
N ARG A 274 23.71 -7.44 14.91
CA ARG A 274 24.50 -8.23 13.96
C ARG A 274 23.71 -9.22 13.12
N ASP A 275 22.61 -9.80 13.55
CA ASP A 275 21.87 -10.75 12.71
C ASP A 275 20.98 -10.02 11.70
N THR A 276 20.43 -8.86 12.06
CA THR A 276 19.72 -7.97 11.13
C THR A 276 20.67 -7.27 10.17
N ILE A 277 21.86 -6.85 10.65
CA ILE A 277 22.93 -6.29 9.81
C ILE A 277 23.63 -7.38 8.99
N SER A 278 23.75 -8.64 9.46
CA SER A 278 24.32 -9.72 8.65
C SER A 278 23.42 -10.06 7.46
N HIS A 279 22.10 -9.87 7.56
CA HIS A 279 21.20 -9.95 6.41
C HIS A 279 21.25 -8.71 5.49
N LEU A 280 21.73 -7.56 5.97
CA LEU A 280 21.90 -6.32 5.19
C LEU A 280 23.34 -6.07 4.69
N ALA A 281 24.33 -6.83 5.19
CA ALA A 281 25.76 -6.66 4.91
C ALA A 281 26.42 -7.87 4.23
N LEU A 282 25.65 -8.85 3.74
CA LEU A 282 26.20 -10.03 3.04
C LEU A 282 26.34 -9.87 1.51
N PHE A 283 26.31 -8.64 1.00
CA PHE A 283 26.73 -8.33 -0.37
C PHE A 283 27.75 -7.18 -0.37
N SER A 284 28.99 -7.55 -0.07
CA SER A 284 30.18 -6.94 -0.69
C SER A 284 30.53 -7.71 -1.94
#